data_AF-C7QJH4-F1
#
_entry.id   AF-C7QJH4-F1
#
_cell.length_a   1.000
_cell.length_b   1.000
_cell.length_c   1.000
_cell.angle_alpha   90.00
_cell.angle_beta   90.00
_cell.angle_gamma   90.00
#
_symmetry.space_group_name_H-M   'P 1'
#
loop_
_entity.id
_entity.type
_entity.pdbx_description
1 polymer ?
#
loop_
_entity_poly.entity_id
_entity_poly.type
_entity_poly.pdbx_seq_one_letter_code
_entity_poly.pdbx_strand_id
1 'polypeptide(L)'
;MVGLLDVELRRRGCAWSIVEEGLIEVYGPHRGRWPLAALKRRMEVAEKADWPELVEELVLARVDPSGFYASSVSSTGDHDSEWASVRGRIRARLFGGDDADSAALAGIEHRFCADGLVEVLELVPPSPLRDPLGAGVRWYRPEEGPVAYGDLARWKVTAREAYRTARENVRREGLLETRLLEAEGVSITVVRGGSGYAPTHSFWLPDYVSVDSNGALVVIPNRGLFAAHPVRGPEAVPAAEGMLRLARRQYETGPGPVSDQLFWWRDGVLYRQGSRRAEDGIRFEPTQELADVLRALAR
;
A
#
# COMPACT_ATOMS: atom_id res chain seq x y z
N MET A 1 -0.49 1.14 13.86
CA MET A 1 0.89 1.44 14.35
C MET A 1 1.72 0.18 14.51
N VAL A 2 1.40 -0.72 15.45
CA VAL A 2 2.21 -1.91 15.76
C VAL A 2 2.49 -2.80 14.55
N GLY A 3 1.48 -3.09 13.71
CA GLY A 3 1.71 -3.90 12.49
C GLY A 3 2.68 -3.25 11.50
N LEU A 4 2.60 -1.93 11.29
CA LEU A 4 3.51 -1.20 10.41
C LEU A 4 4.95 -1.19 10.96
N LEU A 5 5.07 -1.03 12.28
CA LEU A 5 6.35 -1.07 12.98
C LEU A 5 6.99 -2.46 12.91
N ASP A 6 6.20 -3.53 13.01
CA ASP A 6 6.67 -4.91 12.87
C ASP A 6 7.21 -5.17 11.46
N VAL A 7 6.48 -4.75 10.42
CA VAL A 7 6.93 -4.85 9.03
C VAL A 7 8.28 -4.16 8.84
N GLU A 8 8.39 -2.90 9.27
CA GLU A 8 9.58 -2.09 9.02
C GLU A 8 10.80 -2.54 9.85
N LEU A 9 10.60 -3.02 11.09
CA LEU A 9 11.68 -3.55 11.92
C LEU A 9 12.17 -4.90 11.42
N ARG A 10 11.27 -5.83 11.07
CA ARG A 10 11.66 -7.15 10.54
C ARG A 10 12.43 -7.03 9.23
N ARG A 11 12.04 -6.10 8.35
CA ARG A 11 12.77 -5.77 7.12
C ARG A 11 14.25 -5.48 7.36
N ARG A 12 14.55 -4.81 8.48
CA ARG A 12 15.91 -4.43 8.86
C ARG A 12 16.61 -5.49 9.71
N GLY A 13 16.12 -6.73 9.69
CA GLY A 13 16.63 -7.83 10.51
C GLY A 13 16.46 -7.60 12.01
N CYS A 14 15.54 -6.72 12.41
CA CYS A 14 15.30 -6.40 13.81
C CYS A 14 14.07 -7.16 14.33
N ALA A 15 14.24 -7.86 15.45
CA ALA A 15 13.13 -8.35 16.25
C ALA A 15 12.77 -7.31 17.31
N TRP A 16 11.56 -7.33 17.87
CA TRP A 16 11.18 -6.36 18.88
C TRP A 16 10.13 -6.89 19.85
N SER A 17 10.06 -6.28 21.04
CA SER A 17 9.07 -6.56 22.07
C SER A 17 8.57 -5.24 22.68
N ILE A 18 7.36 -5.26 23.25
CA ILE A 18 6.84 -4.14 24.04
C ILE A 18 7.37 -4.30 25.46
N VAL A 19 8.10 -3.29 25.95
CA VAL A 19 8.59 -3.27 27.35
C VAL A 19 7.50 -2.73 28.27
N GLU A 20 6.91 -1.61 27.85
CA GLU A 20 5.81 -0.92 28.54
C GLU A 20 5.05 -0.05 27.53
N GLU A 21 3.95 0.57 27.96
CA GLU A 21 3.10 1.30 27.03
C GLU A 21 3.85 2.47 26.36
N GLY A 22 4.03 2.38 25.04
CA GLY A 22 4.74 3.38 24.27
C GLY A 22 6.27 3.27 24.33
N LEU A 23 6.82 2.17 24.84
CA LEU A 23 8.24 1.83 24.78
C LEU A 23 8.44 0.42 24.22
N ILE A 24 9.22 0.33 23.16
CA ILE A 24 9.63 -0.97 22.59
C ILE A 24 11.11 -1.21 22.86
N GLU A 25 11.49 -2.48 22.95
CA GLU A 25 12.87 -2.94 22.88
C GLU A 25 13.09 -3.63 21.54
N VAL A 26 14.05 -3.12 20.79
CA VAL A 26 14.46 -3.64 19.49
C VAL A 26 15.75 -4.44 19.68
N TYR A 27 15.81 -5.60 19.03
CA TYR A 27 16.92 -6.56 19.02
C TYR A 27 17.48 -6.69 17.60
N GLY A 28 18.70 -7.20 17.48
CA GLY A 28 19.38 -7.38 16.19
C GLY A 28 20.35 -6.23 15.87
N PRO A 29 20.50 -5.85 14.59
CA PRO A 29 21.54 -4.90 14.15
C PRO A 29 21.34 -3.48 14.69
N HIS A 30 20.10 -3.06 14.94
CA HIS A 30 19.76 -1.72 15.43
C HIS A 30 19.15 -1.77 16.84
N ARG A 31 19.78 -2.54 17.74
CA ARG A 31 19.25 -2.78 19.08
C ARG A 31 19.11 -1.51 19.93
N GLY A 32 18.04 -1.43 20.72
CA GLY A 32 17.85 -0.35 21.68
C GLY A 32 16.41 -0.19 22.14
N ARG A 33 16.22 0.71 23.11
CA ARG A 33 14.88 1.07 23.63
C ARG A 33 14.35 2.30 22.91
N TRP A 34 13.21 2.15 22.24
CA TRP A 34 12.67 3.18 21.36
C TRP A 34 11.35 3.71 21.91
N PRO A 35 11.33 4.94 22.45
CA PRO A 35 10.08 5.58 22.86
C PRO A 35 9.22 5.93 21.63
N LEU A 36 7.96 5.51 21.65
CA LEU A 36 6.97 5.71 20.59
C LEU A 36 6.09 6.94 20.82
N ALA A 37 6.27 7.69 21.91
CA ALA A 37 5.41 8.82 22.26
C ALA A 37 5.37 9.91 21.18
N ALA A 38 6.53 10.24 20.57
CA ALA A 38 6.59 11.20 19.48
C ALA A 38 5.89 10.68 18.21
N LEU A 39 6.05 9.40 17.89
CA LEU A 39 5.36 8.75 16.78
C LEU A 39 3.84 8.77 17.00
N LYS A 40 3.36 8.34 18.17
CA LYS A 40 1.94 8.33 18.55
C LYS A 40 1.30 9.72 18.34
N ARG A 41 1.90 10.78 18.89
CA ARG A 41 1.40 12.16 18.70
C ARG A 41 1.31 12.59 17.25
N ARG A 42 2.28 12.20 16.41
CA ARG A 42 2.27 12.52 14.98
C ARG A 42 1.19 11.73 14.23
N MET A 43 0.98 10.47 14.59
CA MET A 43 -0.05 9.60 14.02
C MET A 43 -1.47 10.03 14.41
N GLU A 44 -1.65 10.64 15.59
CA GLU A 44 -2.94 11.18 16.06
C GLU A 44 -3.46 12.32 15.18
N VAL A 45 -2.56 13.16 14.65
CA VAL A 45 -2.91 14.33 13.82
C VAL A 45 -2.73 14.09 12.33
N ALA A 46 -2.09 12.98 11.93
CA ALA A 46 -1.88 12.63 10.54
C ALA A 46 -3.02 11.75 10.01
N GLU A 47 -3.29 11.85 8.71
CA GLU A 47 -4.14 10.89 8.04
C GLU A 47 -3.53 9.48 8.17
N LYS A 48 -4.39 8.48 8.39
CA LYS A 48 -3.95 7.09 8.54
C LYS A 48 -3.19 6.57 7.32
N ALA A 49 -3.48 7.09 6.13
CA ALA A 49 -2.75 6.79 4.90
C ALA A 49 -1.26 7.21 4.92
N ASP A 50 -0.87 8.11 5.84
CA ASP A 50 0.51 8.58 6.06
C ASP A 50 1.24 7.83 7.19
N TRP A 51 0.54 6.94 7.90
CA TRP A 51 1.11 6.19 9.02
C TRP A 51 2.34 5.32 8.66
N PRO A 52 2.42 4.63 7.50
CA PRO A 52 3.60 3.87 7.13
C PRO A 52 4.88 4.70 7.10
N GLU A 53 4.79 5.94 6.61
CA GLU A 53 5.94 6.84 6.53
C GLU A 53 6.36 7.35 7.89
N LEU A 54 5.42 7.71 8.76
CA LEU A 54 5.78 8.14 10.13
C LEU A 54 6.56 7.05 10.88
N VAL A 55 6.21 5.79 10.62
CA VAL A 55 6.94 4.62 11.14
C VAL A 55 8.32 4.51 10.48
N GLU A 56 8.40 4.61 9.16
CA GLU A 56 9.67 4.55 8.43
C GLU A 56 10.63 5.66 8.86
N GLU A 57 10.18 6.90 8.99
CA GLU A 57 10.97 8.02 9.48
C GLU A 57 11.51 7.77 10.90
N LEU A 58 10.67 7.25 11.80
CA LEU A 58 11.11 6.88 13.15
C LEU A 58 12.24 5.85 13.07
N VAL A 59 12.05 4.81 12.27
CA VAL A 59 13.02 3.71 12.16
C VAL A 59 14.31 4.21 11.51
N LEU A 60 14.24 4.98 10.41
CA LEU A 60 15.39 5.58 9.74
C LEU A 60 16.18 6.49 10.69
N ALA A 61 15.52 7.34 11.46
CA ALA A 61 16.18 8.22 12.43
C ALA A 61 16.95 7.45 13.53
N ARG A 62 16.63 6.17 13.75
CA ARG A 62 17.31 5.30 14.72
C ARG A 62 18.36 4.39 14.10
N VAL A 63 18.19 4.05 12.83
CA VAL A 63 19.06 3.14 12.07
C VAL A 63 20.25 3.89 11.46
N ASP A 64 20.05 5.14 11.03
CA ASP A 64 21.09 6.02 10.51
C ASP A 64 21.06 7.40 11.23
N PRO A 65 21.57 7.47 12.46
CA PRO A 65 21.65 8.73 13.22
C PRO A 65 22.71 9.70 12.65
N SER A 66 23.52 9.29 11.67
CA SER A 66 24.55 10.14 11.05
C SER A 66 24.00 11.14 10.04
N GLY A 67 22.72 11.03 9.69
CA GLY A 67 21.95 12.09 9.05
C GLY A 67 21.93 12.07 7.53
N PHE A 68 22.52 11.08 6.86
CA PHE A 68 22.53 10.98 5.39
C PHE A 68 21.10 10.85 4.83
N TYR A 69 20.22 10.14 5.55
CA TYR A 69 18.78 10.08 5.26
C TYR A 69 17.96 11.21 5.91
N ALA A 70 18.38 11.78 7.05
CA ALA A 70 17.62 12.85 7.71
C ALA A 70 17.59 14.14 6.86
N SER A 71 18.61 14.39 6.04
CA SER A 71 18.67 15.53 5.13
C SER A 71 17.69 15.49 3.96
N SER A 72 17.10 14.33 3.61
CA SER A 72 16.04 14.24 2.60
C SER A 72 14.63 14.47 3.16
N VAL A 73 14.47 14.39 4.48
CA VAL A 73 13.17 14.54 5.17
C VAL A 73 12.95 15.99 5.63
N SER A 74 14.00 16.81 5.72
CA SER A 74 13.94 18.14 6.34
C SER A 74 13.83 19.34 5.38
N SER A 75 13.52 19.17 4.10
CA SER A 75 13.27 20.31 3.20
C SER A 75 11.77 20.60 3.07
N THR A 76 11.19 21.20 4.12
CA THR A 76 9.97 22.00 3.95
C THR A 76 10.41 23.43 3.61
N GLY A 77 10.59 23.71 2.33
CA GLY A 77 11.01 25.04 1.90
C GLY A 77 11.48 25.07 0.46
N ASP A 78 10.76 25.82 -0.36
CA ASP A 78 11.04 26.15 -1.77
C ASP A 78 11.25 24.94 -2.69
N HIS A 79 10.15 24.47 -3.30
CA HIS A 79 10.23 23.49 -4.39
C HIS A 79 11.08 24.07 -5.53
N ASP A 80 12.15 23.37 -5.90
CA ASP A 80 12.90 23.75 -7.10
C ASP A 80 12.02 23.59 -8.35
N SER A 81 12.38 24.31 -9.42
CA SER A 81 11.71 24.26 -10.74
C SER A 81 11.53 22.83 -11.26
N GLU A 82 12.38 21.89 -10.82
CA GLU A 82 12.32 20.48 -11.18
C GLU A 82 11.08 19.77 -10.61
N TRP A 83 10.77 19.88 -9.31
CA TRP A 83 9.56 19.27 -8.72
C TRP A 83 8.31 19.79 -9.42
N ALA A 84 8.22 21.10 -9.67
CA ALA A 84 7.11 21.70 -10.38
C ALA A 84 6.89 21.07 -11.78
N SER A 85 7.97 20.63 -12.44
CA SER A 85 7.93 19.99 -13.76
C SER A 85 7.54 18.51 -13.74
N VAL A 86 7.75 17.80 -12.62
CA VAL A 86 7.46 16.36 -12.48
C VAL A 86 6.22 16.06 -11.65
N ARG A 87 5.79 16.96 -10.75
CA ARG A 87 4.70 16.73 -9.79
C ARG A 87 3.36 16.39 -10.43
N GLY A 88 3.09 16.89 -11.64
CA GLY A 88 1.86 16.56 -12.37
C GLY A 88 1.96 15.22 -13.13
N ARG A 89 3.15 14.62 -13.17
CA ARG A 89 3.46 13.41 -13.94
C ARG A 89 3.71 12.17 -13.09
N ILE A 90 3.92 12.34 -11.79
CA ILE A 90 4.21 11.24 -10.87
C ILE A 90 2.92 10.47 -10.53
N ARG A 91 2.95 9.14 -10.58
CA ARG A 91 1.83 8.26 -10.22
C ARG A 91 2.31 7.23 -9.20
N ALA A 92 1.43 6.86 -8.28
CA ALA A 92 1.71 5.80 -7.32
C ALA A 92 1.14 4.47 -7.83
N ARG A 93 1.92 3.40 -7.78
CA ARG A 93 1.51 2.07 -8.21
C ARG A 93 1.83 1.01 -7.17
N LEU A 94 0.93 0.06 -6.99
CA LEU A 94 1.16 -1.07 -6.09
C LEU A 94 1.72 -2.30 -6.83
N PHE A 95 2.70 -2.91 -6.18
CA PHE A 95 3.38 -4.15 -6.56
C PHE A 95 3.29 -5.16 -5.42
N GLY A 96 3.48 -6.45 -5.75
CA GLY A 96 3.59 -7.51 -4.76
C GLY A 96 4.90 -7.43 -3.97
N GLY A 97 4.82 -7.69 -2.67
CA GLY A 97 5.96 -7.59 -1.76
C GLY A 97 6.93 -8.77 -1.82
N ASP A 98 6.56 -9.89 -2.44
CA ASP A 98 7.50 -10.99 -2.69
C ASP A 98 8.63 -10.58 -3.66
N ASP A 99 8.42 -9.49 -4.43
CA ASP A 99 9.43 -8.83 -5.25
C ASP A 99 10.22 -7.75 -4.47
N ALA A 100 9.92 -7.48 -3.19
CA ALA A 100 10.49 -6.35 -2.48
C ALA A 100 11.95 -6.52 -2.05
N ASP A 101 12.39 -7.77 -1.87
CA ASP A 101 13.81 -8.15 -1.70
C ASP A 101 14.50 -8.42 -3.05
N SER A 102 13.80 -8.19 -4.17
CA SER A 102 14.36 -8.41 -5.50
C SER A 102 15.35 -7.30 -5.87
N ALA A 103 16.41 -7.68 -6.59
CA ALA A 103 17.26 -6.74 -7.32
C ALA A 103 16.46 -5.79 -8.23
N ALA A 104 15.21 -6.13 -8.56
CA ALA A 104 14.30 -5.31 -9.34
C ALA A 104 13.90 -3.97 -8.68
N LEU A 105 13.87 -3.88 -7.34
CA LEU A 105 13.59 -2.62 -6.63
C LEU A 105 14.85 -1.88 -6.17
N ALA A 106 16.03 -2.47 -6.41
CA ALA A 106 17.29 -1.82 -6.06
C ALA A 106 17.46 -0.50 -6.82
N GLY A 107 17.63 0.59 -6.08
CA GLY A 107 17.77 1.93 -6.65
C GLY A 107 16.47 2.58 -7.11
N ILE A 108 15.31 2.01 -6.76
CA ILE A 108 13.97 2.60 -7.00
C ILE A 108 13.41 3.16 -5.69
N GLU A 109 12.77 4.32 -5.77
CA GLU A 109 12.00 4.90 -4.66
C GLU A 109 10.70 4.10 -4.45
N HIS A 110 10.63 3.42 -3.31
CA HIS A 110 9.50 2.56 -2.96
C HIS A 110 9.28 2.52 -1.45
N ARG A 111 8.07 2.16 -1.03
CA ARG A 111 7.74 1.93 0.39
C ARG A 111 6.75 0.79 0.57
N PHE A 112 6.76 0.14 1.72
CA PHE A 112 5.74 -0.84 2.06
C PHE A 112 4.47 -0.13 2.54
N CYS A 113 3.34 -0.41 1.91
CA CYS A 113 2.04 0.13 2.33
C CYS A 113 1.19 -0.89 3.10
N ALA A 114 1.49 -2.18 2.96
CA ALA A 114 0.97 -3.28 3.76
C ALA A 114 1.95 -4.46 3.72
N ASP A 115 1.77 -5.45 4.60
CA ASP A 115 2.52 -6.70 4.50
C ASP A 115 2.26 -7.39 3.14
N GLY A 116 3.32 -7.60 2.36
CA GLY A 116 3.23 -8.14 1.01
C GLY A 116 2.77 -7.15 -0.08
N LEU A 117 2.73 -5.83 0.19
CA LEU A 117 2.44 -4.81 -0.82
C LEU A 117 3.43 -3.64 -0.76
N VAL A 118 3.96 -3.29 -1.93
CA VAL A 118 4.91 -2.18 -2.11
C VAL A 118 4.27 -1.11 -2.99
N GLU A 119 4.44 0.14 -2.61
CA GLU A 119 4.05 1.31 -3.38
C GLU A 119 5.29 1.95 -4.01
N VAL A 120 5.29 2.03 -5.33
CA VAL A 120 6.37 2.59 -6.14
C VAL A 120 5.88 3.86 -6.82
N LEU A 121 6.75 4.86 -6.89
CA LEU A 121 6.51 6.09 -7.64
C LEU A 121 6.96 5.90 -9.09
N GLU A 122 6.12 6.29 -10.05
CA GLU A 122 6.42 6.23 -11.48
C GLU A 122 6.24 7.60 -12.13
N LEU A 123 7.13 8.00 -13.02
CA LEU A 123 6.93 9.14 -13.92
C LEU A 123 6.29 8.67 -15.22
N VAL A 124 5.08 9.16 -15.49
CA VAL A 124 4.36 8.88 -16.73
C VAL A 124 4.54 10.05 -17.70
N PRO A 125 4.74 9.78 -19.01
CA PRO A 125 5.02 10.80 -20.00
C PRO A 125 3.90 11.85 -20.09
N PRO A 126 4.24 13.11 -20.47
CA PRO A 126 3.28 14.23 -20.53
C PRO A 126 2.16 14.09 -21.57
N SER A 127 2.14 13.02 -22.38
CA SER A 127 1.04 12.66 -23.29
C SER A 127 1.26 11.22 -23.77
N PRO A 128 0.22 10.45 -24.16
CA PRO A 128 0.46 9.26 -24.96
C PRO A 128 1.16 9.70 -26.23
N LEU A 129 2.40 9.27 -26.45
CA LEU A 129 3.07 9.41 -27.74
C LEU A 129 2.21 8.66 -28.76
N ARG A 130 1.31 9.38 -29.42
CA ARG A 130 0.60 8.89 -30.58
C ARG A 130 1.67 8.73 -31.65
N ASP A 131 2.09 7.49 -31.89
CA ASP A 131 2.98 7.16 -32.99
C ASP A 131 2.32 7.63 -34.31
N PRO A 132 2.89 8.61 -35.03
CA PRO A 132 2.33 9.07 -36.30
C PRO A 132 2.42 8.01 -37.42
N LEU A 133 3.17 6.92 -37.20
CA LEU A 133 3.55 5.95 -38.24
C LEU A 133 3.07 4.51 -37.98
N GLY A 134 2.33 4.24 -36.89
CA GLY A 134 1.72 2.92 -36.62
C GLY A 134 2.71 1.76 -36.44
N ALA A 135 3.97 2.05 -36.16
CA ALA A 135 5.07 1.12 -36.02
C ALA A 135 5.49 0.95 -34.56
N GLY A 136 4.54 0.50 -33.72
CA GLY A 136 4.84 -0.07 -32.41
C GLY A 136 5.21 0.94 -31.32
N VAL A 137 4.63 0.74 -30.14
CA VAL A 137 4.94 1.48 -28.91
C VAL A 137 6.45 1.42 -28.64
N ARG A 138 7.15 2.55 -28.78
CA ARG A 138 8.53 2.70 -28.31
C ARG A 138 8.47 2.88 -26.79
N TRP A 139 8.76 1.82 -26.05
CA TRP A 139 8.82 1.86 -24.60
C TRP A 139 10.03 2.68 -24.10
N TYR A 140 9.73 3.62 -23.20
CA TYR A 140 10.54 4.25 -22.15
C TYR A 140 11.89 4.91 -22.51
N ARG A 141 11.96 6.20 -22.23
CA ARG A 141 13.21 6.94 -21.96
C ARG A 141 13.71 6.55 -20.55
N PRO A 142 15.02 6.52 -20.25
CA PRO A 142 15.53 6.22 -18.90
C PRO A 142 15.05 7.16 -17.79
N GLU A 143 14.54 8.33 -18.17
CA GLU A 143 14.00 9.40 -17.32
C GLU A 143 12.47 9.37 -17.17
N GLU A 144 11.82 8.35 -17.75
CA GLU A 144 10.38 8.05 -17.62
C GLU A 144 10.26 6.56 -17.24
N GLY A 145 9.71 6.26 -16.08
CA GLY A 145 9.88 4.96 -15.43
C GLY A 145 9.73 5.08 -13.91
N PRO A 146 10.14 4.06 -13.14
CA PRO A 146 10.16 4.18 -11.68
C PRO A 146 11.05 5.37 -11.27
N VAL A 147 10.59 6.16 -10.29
CA VAL A 147 11.38 7.22 -9.67
C VAL A 147 12.59 6.58 -9.01
N ALA A 148 13.78 7.10 -9.29
CA ALA A 148 15.00 6.53 -8.75
C ALA A 148 15.15 6.93 -7.28
N TYR A 149 15.80 6.04 -6.53
CA TYR A 149 16.21 6.31 -5.17
C TYR A 149 17.10 7.57 -5.14
N GLY A 150 16.70 8.57 -4.33
CA GLY A 150 17.39 9.87 -4.23
C GLY A 150 16.84 10.98 -5.12
N ASP A 151 15.96 10.69 -6.09
CA ASP A 151 15.29 11.72 -6.89
C ASP A 151 14.46 12.66 -6.02
N LEU A 152 13.81 12.15 -4.98
CA LEU A 152 13.04 12.98 -4.04
C LEU A 152 13.92 14.02 -3.34
N ALA A 153 15.14 13.63 -2.95
CA ALA A 153 16.11 14.55 -2.36
C ALA A 153 16.59 15.60 -3.38
N ARG A 154 16.81 15.20 -4.65
CA ARG A 154 17.12 16.14 -5.74
C ARG A 154 16.01 17.15 -5.96
N TRP A 155 14.75 16.70 -5.92
CA TRP A 155 13.55 17.52 -6.05
C TRP A 155 13.21 18.33 -4.80
N LYS A 156 13.95 18.11 -3.69
CA LYS A 156 13.72 18.73 -2.38
C LYS A 156 12.28 18.52 -1.88
N VAL A 157 11.72 17.35 -2.15
CA VAL A 157 10.36 16.95 -1.75
C VAL A 157 10.44 15.80 -0.74
N THR A 158 9.57 15.82 0.26
CA THR A 158 9.47 14.69 1.20
C THR A 158 8.80 13.50 0.54
N ALA A 159 9.10 12.28 1.01
CA ALA A 159 8.39 11.08 0.59
C ALA A 159 6.87 11.27 0.74
N ARG A 160 6.40 11.85 1.86
CA ARG A 160 4.99 12.14 2.13
C ARG A 160 4.33 12.90 1.02
N GLU A 161 4.95 14.03 0.66
CA GLU A 161 4.38 14.90 -0.34
C GLU A 161 4.42 14.24 -1.71
N ALA A 162 5.52 13.56 -2.05
CA ALA A 162 5.64 12.84 -3.32
C ALA A 162 4.58 11.75 -3.48
N TYR A 163 4.44 10.86 -2.49
CA TYR A 163 3.44 9.80 -2.51
C TYR A 163 2.01 10.31 -2.48
N ARG A 164 1.70 11.33 -1.67
CA ARG A 164 0.38 11.96 -1.65
C ARG A 164 0.04 12.57 -3.00
N THR A 165 0.97 13.33 -3.58
CA THR A 165 0.80 13.95 -4.90
C THR A 165 0.60 12.88 -5.98
N ALA A 166 1.39 11.82 -5.95
CA ALA A 166 1.33 10.72 -6.91
C ALA A 166 0.01 9.95 -6.84
N ARG A 167 -0.47 9.71 -5.62
CA ARG A 167 -1.79 9.15 -5.33
C ARG A 167 -2.91 10.04 -5.86
N GLU A 168 -2.88 11.33 -5.55
CA GLU A 168 -3.88 12.29 -6.03
C GLU A 168 -3.88 12.42 -7.55
N ASN A 169 -2.71 12.35 -8.21
CA ASN A 169 -2.64 12.34 -9.67
C ASN A 169 -3.41 11.16 -10.25
N VAL A 170 -3.22 9.95 -9.70
CA VAL A 170 -4.01 8.76 -10.08
C VAL A 170 -5.50 9.00 -9.85
N ARG A 171 -5.88 9.51 -8.67
CA ARG A 171 -7.30 9.78 -8.35
C ARG A 171 -7.94 10.79 -9.32
N ARG A 172 -7.18 11.79 -9.76
CA ARG A 172 -7.64 12.82 -10.73
C ARG A 172 -7.83 12.29 -12.15
N GLU A 173 -7.30 11.10 -12.48
CA GLU A 173 -7.57 10.44 -13.77
C GLU A 173 -9.00 9.87 -13.85
N GLY A 174 -9.73 9.83 -12.74
CA GLY A 174 -11.16 9.49 -12.68
C GLY A 174 -11.44 8.17 -11.95
N LEU A 175 -12.73 7.91 -11.72
CA LEU A 175 -13.17 6.66 -11.11
C LEU A 175 -13.12 5.51 -12.12
N LEU A 176 -12.80 4.34 -11.60
CA LEU A 176 -12.74 3.09 -12.36
C LEU A 176 -14.10 2.41 -12.48
N GLU A 177 -14.20 1.46 -13.41
CA GLU A 177 -15.42 0.68 -13.60
C GLU A 177 -15.65 -0.25 -12.40
N THR A 178 -16.89 -0.27 -11.90
CA THR A 178 -17.33 -1.16 -10.82
C THR A 178 -18.31 -2.20 -11.33
N ARG A 179 -18.16 -3.44 -10.88
CA ARG A 179 -19.12 -4.52 -11.10
C ARG A 179 -19.46 -5.22 -9.80
N LEU A 180 -20.75 -5.36 -9.52
CA LEU A 180 -21.22 -6.16 -8.39
C LEU A 180 -21.26 -7.64 -8.79
N LEU A 181 -20.68 -8.50 -7.97
CA LEU A 181 -20.82 -9.94 -8.03
C LEU A 181 -21.66 -10.38 -6.82
N GLU A 182 -22.84 -10.94 -7.09
CA GLU A 182 -23.70 -11.49 -6.05
C GLU A 182 -23.72 -13.01 -6.15
N ALA A 183 -23.44 -13.69 -5.04
CA ALA A 183 -23.54 -15.13 -4.91
C ALA A 183 -23.83 -15.50 -3.47
N GLU A 184 -24.79 -16.40 -3.23
CA GLU A 184 -25.07 -16.98 -1.91
C GLU A 184 -25.29 -15.93 -0.79
N GLY A 185 -25.93 -14.81 -1.11
CA GLY A 185 -26.19 -13.71 -0.16
C GLY A 185 -24.97 -12.83 0.14
N VAL A 186 -23.85 -13.06 -0.55
CA VAL A 186 -22.64 -12.23 -0.49
C VAL A 186 -22.59 -11.32 -1.73
N SER A 187 -22.30 -10.04 -1.50
CA SER A 187 -22.06 -9.05 -2.55
C SER A 187 -20.59 -8.61 -2.55
N ILE A 188 -19.86 -8.84 -3.63
CA ILE A 188 -18.46 -8.40 -3.80
C ILE A 188 -18.42 -7.34 -4.90
N THR A 189 -17.89 -6.16 -4.59
CA THR A 189 -17.66 -5.12 -5.59
C THR A 189 -16.28 -5.32 -6.21
N VAL A 190 -16.24 -5.58 -7.50
CA VAL A 190 -15.01 -5.65 -8.28
C VAL A 190 -14.78 -4.31 -8.94
N VAL A 191 -13.58 -3.76 -8.78
CA VAL A 191 -13.15 -2.50 -9.39
C VAL A 191 -12.04 -2.80 -10.40
N ARG A 192 -12.20 -2.33 -11.64
CA ARG A 192 -11.30 -2.65 -12.75
C ARG A 192 -10.90 -1.40 -13.53
N GLY A 193 -9.61 -1.33 -13.89
CA GLY A 193 -9.05 -0.24 -14.70
C GLY A 193 -8.06 -0.74 -15.75
N GLY A 194 -7.89 0.05 -16.81
CA GLY A 194 -6.96 -0.26 -17.90
C GLY A 194 -5.50 0.19 -17.67
N SER A 195 -5.28 1.14 -16.77
CA SER A 195 -3.99 1.87 -16.63
C SER A 195 -2.97 1.23 -15.68
N GLY A 196 -3.25 0.06 -15.09
CA GLY A 196 -2.31 -0.58 -14.14
C GLY A 196 -2.27 0.04 -12.74
N TYR A 197 -3.02 1.12 -12.52
CA TYR A 197 -3.13 1.84 -11.24
C TYR A 197 -4.38 1.44 -10.43
N ALA A 198 -5.14 0.43 -10.85
CA ALA A 198 -6.34 0.00 -10.15
C ALA A 198 -6.11 -0.32 -8.67
N PRO A 199 -5.05 -1.04 -8.27
CA PRO A 199 -4.70 -1.25 -6.87
C PRO A 199 -4.57 0.02 -6.03
N THR A 200 -4.00 1.11 -6.58
CA THR A 200 -3.82 2.38 -5.88
C THR A 200 -5.17 2.97 -5.46
N HIS A 201 -6.24 2.66 -6.18
CA HIS A 201 -7.58 3.12 -5.80
C HIS A 201 -8.13 2.49 -4.52
N SER A 202 -7.52 1.42 -4.02
CA SER A 202 -7.89 0.85 -2.72
C SER A 202 -7.64 1.82 -1.54
N PHE A 203 -6.78 2.84 -1.68
CA PHE A 203 -6.59 3.84 -0.62
C PHE A 203 -7.83 4.73 -0.41
N TRP A 204 -8.64 4.93 -1.45
CA TRP A 204 -9.93 5.66 -1.42
C TRP A 204 -11.09 4.72 -1.72
N LEU A 205 -11.09 3.59 -1.01
CA LEU A 205 -12.16 2.60 -1.11
C LEU A 205 -13.58 3.17 -0.94
N PRO A 206 -13.84 4.17 -0.07
CA PRO A 206 -15.16 4.79 0.05
C PRO A 206 -15.70 5.45 -1.23
N ASP A 207 -14.85 5.76 -2.21
CA ASP A 207 -15.29 6.27 -3.52
C ASP A 207 -15.98 5.18 -4.36
N TYR A 208 -15.81 3.90 -4.01
CA TYR A 208 -16.28 2.74 -4.78
C TYR A 208 -17.32 1.89 -4.05
N VAL A 209 -17.22 1.80 -2.73
CA VAL A 209 -18.13 1.00 -1.89
C VAL A 209 -18.47 1.79 -0.64
N SER A 210 -19.70 1.63 -0.16
CA SER A 210 -20.10 2.20 1.13
C SER A 210 -19.40 1.42 2.24
N VAL A 211 -18.45 2.06 2.93
CA VAL A 211 -17.67 1.48 4.03
C VAL A 211 -18.06 2.12 5.34
N ASP A 212 -18.37 1.29 6.34
CA ASP A 212 -18.71 1.73 7.70
C ASP A 212 -17.45 1.70 8.61
N SER A 213 -17.60 2.00 9.91
CA SER A 213 -16.49 2.06 10.87
C SER A 213 -15.70 0.75 11.04
N ASN A 214 -16.28 -0.37 10.63
CA ASN A 214 -15.66 -1.70 10.67
C ASN A 214 -14.76 -1.97 9.47
N GLY A 215 -14.72 -1.06 8.48
CA GLY A 215 -13.89 -1.21 7.30
C GLY A 215 -14.46 -2.20 6.28
N ALA A 216 -13.57 -2.72 5.43
CA ALA A 216 -13.93 -3.62 4.35
C ALA A 216 -12.83 -4.66 4.13
N LEU A 217 -13.20 -5.85 3.67
CA LEU A 217 -12.26 -6.82 3.11
C LEU A 217 -11.87 -6.37 1.70
N VAL A 218 -10.60 -6.54 1.34
CA VAL A 218 -10.04 -6.16 0.04
C VAL A 218 -9.09 -7.24 -0.45
N VAL A 219 -9.14 -7.54 -1.75
CA VAL A 219 -8.14 -8.35 -2.45
C VAL A 219 -7.59 -7.60 -3.66
N ILE A 220 -6.29 -7.74 -3.94
CA ILE A 220 -5.58 -7.02 -4.99
C ILE A 220 -4.78 -8.01 -5.86
N PRO A 221 -5.46 -8.84 -6.68
CA PRO A 221 -4.82 -9.92 -7.41
C PRO A 221 -3.81 -9.48 -8.46
N ASN A 222 -4.09 -8.39 -9.16
CA ASN A 222 -3.24 -7.91 -10.26
C ASN A 222 -3.39 -6.40 -10.49
N ARG A 223 -2.51 -5.84 -11.32
CA ARG A 223 -2.43 -4.39 -11.60
C ARG A 223 -3.72 -3.75 -12.12
N GLY A 224 -4.63 -4.54 -12.69
CA GLY A 224 -5.84 -4.04 -13.34
C GLY A 224 -7.11 -4.20 -12.51
N LEU A 225 -7.04 -4.84 -11.34
CA LEU A 225 -8.22 -5.25 -10.60
C LEU A 225 -7.97 -5.30 -9.08
N PHE A 226 -8.91 -4.76 -8.32
CA PHE A 226 -9.11 -5.11 -6.92
C PHE A 226 -10.58 -5.42 -6.67
N ALA A 227 -10.88 -6.10 -5.57
CA ALA A 227 -12.26 -6.34 -5.16
C ALA A 227 -12.42 -6.06 -3.68
N ALA A 228 -13.62 -5.67 -3.27
CA ALA A 228 -13.92 -5.28 -1.91
C ALA A 228 -15.29 -5.75 -1.43
N HIS A 229 -15.40 -5.95 -0.12
CA HIS A 229 -16.64 -6.30 0.57
C HIS A 229 -16.69 -5.58 1.94
N PRO A 230 -17.65 -4.66 2.18
CA PRO A 230 -17.80 -4.00 3.47
C PRO A 230 -18.04 -4.99 4.61
N VAL A 231 -17.43 -4.77 5.79
CA VAL A 231 -17.61 -5.64 6.96
C VAL A 231 -18.84 -5.18 7.75
N ARG A 232 -20.00 -5.80 7.52
CA ARG A 232 -21.29 -5.37 8.13
C ARG A 232 -21.92 -6.42 9.02
N GLY A 233 -21.64 -7.69 8.77
CA GLY A 233 -22.24 -8.78 9.53
C GLY A 233 -21.51 -10.10 9.32
N PRO A 234 -22.16 -11.23 9.67
CA PRO A 234 -21.58 -12.56 9.56
C PRO A 234 -21.28 -12.97 8.10
N GLU A 235 -21.89 -12.33 7.10
CA GLU A 235 -21.64 -12.56 5.67
C GLU A 235 -20.19 -12.24 5.24
N ALA A 236 -19.46 -11.45 6.04
CA ALA A 236 -18.07 -11.12 5.76
C ALA A 236 -17.15 -12.35 5.70
N VAL A 237 -17.45 -13.42 6.46
CA VAL A 237 -16.64 -14.66 6.45
C VAL A 237 -16.76 -15.42 5.12
N PRO A 238 -17.96 -15.82 4.64
CA PRO A 238 -18.09 -16.44 3.33
C PRO A 238 -17.65 -15.51 2.19
N ALA A 239 -17.79 -14.18 2.35
CA ALA A 239 -17.22 -13.22 1.41
C ALA A 239 -15.70 -13.28 1.34
N ALA A 240 -15.02 -13.35 2.49
CA ALA A 240 -13.57 -13.47 2.55
C ALA A 240 -13.07 -14.69 1.76
N GLU A 241 -13.71 -15.85 1.95
CA GLU A 241 -13.33 -17.10 1.27
C GLU A 241 -13.60 -17.04 -0.23
N GLY A 242 -14.72 -16.45 -0.65
CA GLY A 242 -15.01 -16.18 -2.07
C GLY A 242 -14.00 -15.22 -2.71
N MET A 243 -13.64 -14.15 -2.00
CA MET A 243 -12.65 -13.18 -2.43
C MET A 243 -11.25 -13.79 -2.53
N LEU A 244 -10.85 -14.67 -1.60
CA LEU A 244 -9.57 -15.39 -1.66
C LEU A 244 -9.50 -16.32 -2.89
N ARG A 245 -10.59 -17.02 -3.22
CA ARG A 245 -10.67 -17.82 -4.46
C ARG A 245 -10.55 -16.95 -5.71
N LEU A 246 -11.26 -15.81 -5.74
CA LEU A 246 -11.16 -14.83 -6.82
C LEU A 246 -9.73 -14.30 -6.96
N ALA A 247 -9.12 -13.89 -5.84
CA ALA A 247 -7.79 -13.31 -5.79
C ALA A 247 -6.76 -14.27 -6.37
N ARG A 248 -6.75 -15.52 -5.89
CA ARG A 248 -5.83 -16.53 -6.35
C ARG A 248 -5.95 -16.81 -7.85
N ARG A 249 -7.16 -17.00 -8.37
CA ARG A 249 -7.38 -17.22 -9.81
C ARG A 249 -6.88 -16.03 -10.64
N GLN A 250 -7.17 -14.81 -10.19
CA GLN A 250 -6.77 -13.59 -10.90
C GLN A 250 -5.28 -13.24 -10.74
N TYR A 251 -4.64 -13.73 -9.68
CA TYR A 251 -3.20 -13.65 -9.49
C TYR A 251 -2.47 -14.61 -10.44
N GLU A 252 -2.94 -15.86 -10.54
CA GLU A 252 -2.34 -16.89 -11.39
C GLU A 252 -2.54 -16.63 -12.90
N THR A 253 -3.70 -16.10 -13.30
CA THR A 253 -4.07 -15.94 -14.72
C THR A 253 -4.10 -14.49 -15.21
N GLY A 254 -4.09 -13.52 -14.31
CA GLY A 254 -4.25 -12.11 -14.64
C GLY A 254 -2.93 -11.44 -15.01
N PRO A 255 -2.98 -10.33 -15.77
CA PRO A 255 -1.77 -9.65 -16.20
C PRO A 255 -1.16 -8.84 -15.05
N GLY A 256 0.13 -9.02 -14.78
CA GLY A 256 0.84 -8.26 -13.74
C GLY A 256 0.34 -8.61 -12.34
N PRO A 257 0.68 -9.80 -11.82
CA PRO A 257 0.30 -10.24 -10.49
C PRO A 257 0.73 -9.22 -9.42
N VAL A 258 -0.11 -9.06 -8.38
CA VAL A 258 0.17 -8.18 -7.25
C VAL A 258 0.10 -8.97 -5.94
N SER A 259 -1.06 -9.48 -5.55
CA SER A 259 -1.18 -10.32 -4.35
C SER A 259 -2.40 -11.23 -4.38
N ASP A 260 -2.23 -12.51 -4.06
CA ASP A 260 -3.34 -13.45 -3.85
C ASP A 260 -3.92 -13.41 -2.43
N GLN A 261 -3.43 -12.48 -1.59
CA GLN A 261 -3.79 -12.37 -0.18
C GLN A 261 -5.02 -11.48 0.03
N LEU A 262 -5.65 -11.64 1.20
CA LEU A 262 -6.75 -10.79 1.65
C LEU A 262 -6.26 -9.76 2.65
N PHE A 263 -6.80 -8.55 2.53
CA PHE A 263 -6.49 -7.40 3.37
C PHE A 263 -7.76 -6.91 4.03
N TRP A 264 -7.64 -6.40 5.25
CA TRP A 264 -8.66 -5.60 5.90
C TRP A 264 -8.32 -4.13 5.69
N TRP A 265 -9.15 -3.43 4.94
CA TRP A 265 -9.07 -1.99 4.77
C TRP A 265 -9.78 -1.31 5.94
N ARG A 266 -9.08 -0.39 6.61
CA ARG A 266 -9.66 0.46 7.65
C ARG A 266 -9.00 1.83 7.62
N ASP A 267 -9.83 2.85 7.36
CA ASP A 267 -9.42 4.26 7.31
C ASP A 267 -8.19 4.52 6.42
N GLY A 268 -8.20 3.98 5.21
CA GLY A 268 -7.13 4.18 4.22
C GLY A 268 -5.89 3.29 4.40
N VAL A 269 -5.89 2.35 5.35
CA VAL A 269 -4.78 1.42 5.60
C VAL A 269 -5.22 -0.02 5.36
N LEU A 270 -4.35 -0.81 4.74
CA LEU A 270 -4.55 -2.22 4.45
C LEU A 270 -3.77 -3.09 5.46
N TYR A 271 -4.46 -4.01 6.12
CA TYR A 271 -3.88 -4.97 7.05
C TYR A 271 -4.04 -6.38 6.50
N ARG A 272 -2.95 -7.05 6.12
CA ARG A 272 -3.00 -8.42 5.61
C ARG A 272 -3.65 -9.36 6.64
N GLN A 273 -4.49 -10.27 6.15
CA GLN A 273 -5.15 -11.29 6.95
C GLN A 273 -4.62 -12.68 6.58
N GLY A 274 -4.72 -13.62 7.52
CA GLY A 274 -4.31 -15.00 7.31
C GLY A 274 -5.33 -15.77 6.47
N SER A 275 -4.83 -16.79 5.78
CA SER A 275 -5.64 -17.83 5.18
C SER A 275 -4.84 -19.11 5.06
N ARG A 276 -5.54 -20.25 5.02
CA ARG A 276 -4.91 -21.55 4.79
C ARG A 276 -5.68 -22.35 3.75
N ARG A 277 -4.97 -23.24 3.05
CA ARG A 277 -5.63 -24.25 2.22
C ARG A 277 -6.29 -25.28 3.13
N ALA A 278 -7.52 -25.64 2.82
CA ALA A 278 -8.29 -26.72 3.43
C ALA A 278 -8.70 -27.73 2.35
N GLU A 279 -9.24 -28.89 2.75
CA GLU A 279 -9.67 -29.94 1.81
C GLU A 279 -10.81 -29.47 0.89
N ASP A 280 -11.68 -28.60 1.40
CA ASP A 280 -12.87 -28.06 0.73
C ASP A 280 -12.66 -26.66 0.11
N GLY A 281 -11.44 -26.10 0.19
CA GLY A 281 -11.13 -24.82 -0.44
C GLY A 281 -10.08 -23.99 0.31
N ILE A 282 -10.35 -22.69 0.44
CA ILE A 282 -9.50 -21.75 1.19
C ILE A 282 -10.27 -21.35 2.42
N ARG A 283 -9.66 -21.54 3.59
CA ARG A 283 -10.21 -21.14 4.88
C ARG A 283 -9.63 -19.80 5.29
N PHE A 284 -10.53 -18.89 5.64
CA PHE A 284 -10.15 -17.56 6.14
C PHE A 284 -9.70 -17.64 7.61
N GLU A 285 -8.55 -17.03 7.92
CA GLU A 285 -7.97 -16.97 9.27
C GLU A 285 -7.65 -15.50 9.62
N PRO A 286 -8.66 -14.71 10.05
CA PRO A 286 -8.46 -13.31 10.37
C PRO A 286 -7.43 -13.14 11.48
N THR A 287 -6.74 -12.00 11.45
CA THR A 287 -5.99 -11.50 12.61
C THR A 287 -6.91 -11.38 13.82
N GLN A 288 -6.34 -11.41 15.02
CA GLN A 288 -7.12 -11.33 16.27
C GLN A 288 -8.02 -10.09 16.30
N GLU A 289 -7.52 -8.94 15.83
CA GLU A 289 -8.29 -7.69 15.79
C GLU A 289 -9.54 -7.79 14.90
N LEU A 290 -9.41 -8.31 13.68
CA LEU A 290 -10.56 -8.49 12.80
C LEU A 290 -11.51 -9.58 13.32
N ALA A 291 -10.98 -10.65 13.92
CA ALA A 291 -11.78 -11.70 14.53
C ALA A 291 -12.68 -11.15 15.65
N ASP A 292 -12.19 -10.20 16.45
CA ASP A 292 -12.97 -9.53 17.49
C ASP A 292 -14.11 -8.67 16.91
N VAL A 293 -13.84 -7.94 15.83
CA VAL A 293 -14.87 -7.17 15.11
C VAL A 293 -15.96 -8.10 14.56
N LEU A 294 -15.57 -9.18 13.88
CA LEU A 294 -16.51 -10.15 13.32
C LEU A 294 -17.37 -10.82 14.41
N ARG A 295 -16.77 -11.16 15.55
CA ARG A 295 -17.51 -11.70 16.70
C ARG A 295 -18.48 -10.72 17.31
N ALA A 296 -18.16 -9.43 17.32
CA ALA A 296 -19.07 -8.40 17.81
C ALA A 296 -20.29 -8.22 16.88
N LEU A 297 -20.10 -8.39 15.57
CA LEU A 297 -21.16 -8.29 14.56
C LEU A 297 -22.05 -9.54 14.46
N ALA A 298 -21.59 -10.68 14.98
CA ALA A 298 -22.37 -11.92 15.01
C ALA A 298 -23.31 -12.02 16.24
N ARG A 299 -23.36 -10.99 17.08
CA ARG A 299 -24.22 -10.90 18.28
C ARG A 299 -25.47 -10.10 17.98
#